data_AF-A0A3A6RMB9-F1
#
_entry.id   AF-A0A3A6RMB9-F1
#
_cell.length_a   1.000
_cell.length_b   1.000
_cell.length_c   1.000
_cell.angle_alpha   90.00
_cell.angle_beta   90.00
_cell.angle_gamma   90.00
#
_symmetry.space_group_name_H-M   'P 1'
#
loop_
_entity.id
_entity.type
_entity.pdbx_description
1 polymer ?
#
loop_
_entity_poly.entity_id
_entity_poly.type
_entity_poly.pdbx_seq_one_letter_code
_entity_poly.pdbx_strand_id
1 'polypeptide(L)'
;MVSTEKKIGRFAGRAAIAVLAAMVLAFLHWFGLIAFGPAEVIEAYVLSPLLGHMESAPGGQSSQFSNYIESTAQFFRWLVGGGAWMALALAVGQWAVKRIRIMEAGSVAAYNQCVSDAQELRSRLVPVGNLVGIQISVGGLFSNSQSIVETDQGFYRVAGLVGDRLKGEPVYRRQHDLFIGEEGRRRRLTILD
;
A
#
# COMPACT_ATOMS: atom_id res chain seq x y z
N MET A 1 11.14 -31.17 -10.11
CA MET A 1 10.38 -29.89 -10.18
C MET A 1 8.87 -30.04 -9.94
N VAL A 2 8.20 -31.10 -10.42
CA VAL A 2 6.73 -31.31 -10.29
C VAL A 2 6.17 -31.30 -8.84
N SER A 3 6.98 -31.59 -7.83
CA SER A 3 6.54 -31.65 -6.42
C SER A 3 6.30 -30.27 -5.79
N THR A 4 7.03 -29.23 -6.23
CA THR A 4 6.97 -27.90 -5.61
C THR A 4 5.77 -27.10 -6.09
N GLU A 5 5.47 -27.12 -7.39
CA GLU A 5 4.29 -26.45 -7.96
C GLU A 5 2.98 -26.99 -7.37
N LYS A 6 2.87 -28.31 -7.21
CA LYS A 6 1.70 -28.94 -6.59
C LYS A 6 1.56 -28.60 -5.10
N LYS A 7 2.65 -28.27 -4.40
CA LYS A 7 2.60 -27.80 -3.00
C LYS A 7 2.18 -26.32 -2.94
N ILE A 8 2.73 -25.48 -3.82
CA ILE A 8 2.38 -24.07 -3.94
C ILE A 8 0.89 -23.91 -4.28
N GLY A 9 0.39 -24.65 -5.28
CA GLY A 9 -1.02 -24.60 -5.67
C GLY A 9 -1.99 -25.00 -4.54
N ARG A 10 -1.67 -26.05 -3.78
CA ARG A 10 -2.48 -26.47 -2.61
C ARG A 10 -2.45 -25.44 -1.48
N PHE A 11 -1.31 -24.80 -1.24
CA PHE A 11 -1.18 -23.74 -0.25
C PHE A 11 -1.98 -22.50 -0.66
N ALA A 12 -1.83 -22.06 -1.91
CA ALA A 12 -2.55 -20.93 -2.47
C ALA A 12 -4.08 -21.15 -2.39
N GLY A 13 -4.56 -22.34 -2.74
CA GLY A 13 -5.97 -22.69 -2.62
C GLY A 13 -6.48 -22.61 -1.17
N ARG A 14 -5.73 -23.13 -0.20
CA ARG A 14 -6.09 -23.03 1.23
C ARG A 14 -6.09 -21.59 1.74
N ALA A 15 -5.12 -20.79 1.32
CA ALA A 15 -5.06 -19.37 1.68
C ALA A 15 -6.24 -18.59 1.09
N ALA A 16 -6.60 -18.85 -0.17
CA ALA A 16 -7.77 -18.24 -0.81
C ALA A 16 -9.07 -18.60 -0.06
N ILE A 17 -9.24 -19.86 0.33
CA ILE A 17 -10.37 -20.30 1.15
C ILE A 17 -10.39 -19.58 2.50
N ALA A 18 -9.25 -19.42 3.16
CA ALA A 18 -9.17 -18.72 4.44
C ALA A 18 -9.52 -17.22 4.32
N VAL A 19 -9.04 -16.55 3.27
CA VAL A 19 -9.40 -15.15 2.98
C VAL A 19 -10.90 -15.03 2.72
N LEU A 20 -11.47 -15.90 1.88
CA LEU A 20 -12.89 -15.89 1.57
C LEU A 20 -13.75 -16.19 2.81
N ALA A 21 -13.34 -17.14 3.65
CA ALA A 21 -14.00 -17.42 4.91
C ALA A 21 -13.99 -16.21 5.84
N ALA A 22 -12.85 -15.51 5.98
CA ALA A 22 -12.77 -14.29 6.78
C ALA A 22 -13.67 -13.16 6.24
N MET A 23 -13.78 -13.01 4.91
CA MET A 23 -14.70 -12.06 4.28
C MET A 23 -16.17 -12.41 4.53
N VAL A 24 -16.52 -13.70 4.44
CA VAL A 24 -17.87 -14.19 4.75
C VAL A 24 -18.20 -13.93 6.22
N LEU A 25 -17.26 -14.19 7.13
CA LEU A 25 -17.45 -13.91 8.56
C LEU A 25 -17.60 -12.41 8.83
N ALA A 26 -16.86 -11.53 8.13
CA ALA A 26 -17.06 -10.09 8.21
C ALA A 26 -18.50 -9.69 7.85
N PHE A 27 -19.02 -10.27 6.76
CA PHE A 27 -20.38 -10.02 6.31
C PHE A 27 -21.40 -10.54 7.32
N LEU A 28 -21.26 -11.79 7.76
CA LEU A 28 -22.14 -12.36 8.79
C LEU A 28 -22.14 -11.53 10.08
N HIS A 29 -20.99 -10.95 10.46
CA HIS A 29 -20.87 -10.08 11.62
C HIS A 29 -21.64 -8.76 11.44
N TRP A 30 -21.48 -8.09 10.30
CA TRP A 30 -22.23 -6.85 10.02
C TRP A 30 -23.74 -7.04 9.95
N PHE A 31 -24.21 -8.20 9.49
CA PHE A 31 -25.63 -8.55 9.47
C PHE A 31 -26.13 -9.13 10.80
N GLY A 32 -25.27 -9.26 11.81
CA GLY A 32 -25.68 -9.71 13.13
C GLY A 32 -25.97 -11.20 13.27
N LEU A 33 -25.53 -11.99 12.29
CA LEU A 33 -25.66 -13.44 12.31
C LEU A 33 -24.61 -14.07 13.22
N ILE A 34 -23.50 -13.37 13.48
CA ILE A 34 -22.49 -13.73 14.47
C ILE A 34 -22.12 -12.50 15.30
N ALA A 35 -21.89 -12.71 16.60
CA ALA A 35 -21.53 -11.66 17.56
C ALA A 35 -20.07 -11.75 18.03
N PHE A 36 -19.26 -12.57 17.36
CA PHE A 36 -17.85 -12.78 17.70
C PHE A 36 -16.94 -12.38 16.55
N GLY A 37 -15.78 -11.85 16.90
CA GLY A 37 -14.76 -11.49 15.95
C GLY A 37 -13.40 -11.24 16.60
N PRO A 38 -12.39 -10.93 15.78
CA PRO A 38 -11.03 -10.76 16.25
C PRO A 38 -10.91 -9.58 17.23
N ALA A 39 -11.69 -8.52 17.02
CA ALA A 39 -11.70 -7.35 17.89
C ALA A 39 -12.25 -7.68 19.28
N GLU A 40 -13.33 -8.45 19.34
CA GLU A 40 -14.01 -8.86 20.56
C GLU A 40 -13.14 -9.83 21.37
N VAL A 41 -12.40 -10.71 20.70
CA VAL A 41 -11.42 -11.60 21.35
C VAL A 41 -10.24 -10.80 21.92
N ILE A 42 -9.72 -9.83 21.16
CA ILE A 42 -8.64 -8.95 21.64
C ILE A 42 -9.12 -8.11 22.82
N GLU A 43 -10.33 -7.55 22.75
CA GLU A 43 -10.95 -6.81 23.86
C GLU A 43 -11.05 -7.70 25.10
N ALA A 44 -11.70 -8.86 24.99
CA ALA A 44 -11.95 -9.74 26.12
C ALA A 44 -10.69 -10.34 26.77
N TYR A 45 -9.70 -10.74 25.97
CA TYR A 45 -8.55 -11.51 26.47
C TYR A 45 -7.27 -10.69 26.62
N VAL A 46 -7.16 -9.53 25.98
CA VAL A 46 -5.94 -8.71 25.99
C VAL A 46 -6.18 -7.36 26.66
N LEU A 47 -7.26 -6.64 26.31
CA LEU A 47 -7.51 -5.31 26.86
C LEU A 47 -8.24 -5.33 28.21
N SER A 48 -9.27 -6.17 28.40
CA SER A 48 -10.05 -6.21 29.64
C SER A 48 -9.21 -6.52 30.88
N PRO A 49 -8.23 -7.46 30.86
CA PRO A 49 -7.33 -7.67 31.98
C PRO A 49 -6.39 -6.47 32.25
N LEU A 50 -6.10 -5.67 31.22
CA LEU A 50 -5.19 -4.52 31.29
C LEU A 50 -5.91 -3.25 31.76
N LEU A 51 -7.18 -3.08 31.39
CA LEU A 51 -8.03 -1.91 31.69
C LEU A 51 -8.89 -2.10 32.94
N GLY A 52 -9.06 -3.33 33.44
CA GLY A 52 -9.86 -3.66 34.62
C GLY A 52 -9.41 -3.01 35.95
N HIS A 53 -8.40 -2.15 35.93
CA HIS A 53 -7.98 -1.32 37.07
C HIS A 53 -8.60 0.09 37.08
N MET A 54 -9.45 0.47 36.10
CA MET A 54 -9.96 1.84 35.97
C MET A 54 -11.48 2.03 36.15
N GLU A 55 -12.28 1.00 36.37
CA GLU A 55 -13.73 1.18 36.54
C GLU A 55 -14.20 1.00 37.99
N SER A 56 -14.35 2.12 38.69
CA SER A 56 -15.38 2.24 39.73
C SER A 56 -15.76 3.71 39.97
N ALA A 57 -16.88 4.13 39.39
CA ALA A 57 -17.71 5.18 39.97
C ALA A 57 -19.17 4.94 39.53
N PRO A 58 -20.09 4.61 40.45
CA PRO A 58 -21.50 4.43 40.14
C PRO A 58 -22.21 5.78 40.23
N GLY A 59 -23.01 6.13 39.23
CA GLY A 59 -23.96 7.24 39.41
C GLY A 59 -24.57 7.78 38.13
N GLY A 60 -25.90 7.77 38.07
CA GLY A 60 -26.67 8.81 37.37
C GLY A 60 -27.54 8.30 36.23
N GLN A 61 -28.84 8.18 36.51
CA GLN A 61 -29.91 7.99 35.53
C GLN A 61 -29.85 9.04 34.39
N SER A 62 -29.95 8.60 33.13
CA SER A 62 -30.45 9.43 32.01
C SER A 62 -31.04 8.55 30.89
N SER A 63 -32.34 8.25 30.98
CA SER A 63 -33.04 7.17 30.25
C SER A 63 -33.34 7.41 28.75
N GLN A 64 -32.69 8.35 28.07
CA GLN A 64 -32.74 8.45 26.60
C GLN A 64 -31.39 8.79 25.98
N PHE A 65 -30.62 9.68 26.61
CA PHE A 65 -29.26 9.98 26.18
C PHE A 65 -28.31 8.79 26.42
N SER A 66 -28.48 8.08 27.55
CA SER A 66 -27.76 6.81 27.79
C SER A 66 -28.05 5.79 26.71
N ASN A 67 -29.32 5.62 26.32
CA ASN A 67 -29.71 4.66 25.28
C ASN A 67 -29.15 5.05 23.90
N TYR A 68 -29.11 6.34 23.57
CA TYR A 68 -28.53 6.82 22.31
C TYR A 68 -27.01 6.59 22.28
N ILE A 69 -26.30 6.92 23.36
CA ILE A 69 -24.85 6.68 23.48
C ILE A 69 -24.56 5.18 23.41
N GLU A 70 -25.34 4.35 24.11
CA GLU A 70 -25.17 2.91 24.13
C GLU A 70 -25.43 2.30 22.74
N SER A 71 -26.48 2.73 22.04
CA SER A 71 -26.75 2.30 20.66
C SER A 71 -25.67 2.75 19.66
N THR A 72 -25.15 3.97 19.84
CA THR A 72 -24.05 4.51 19.01
C THR A 72 -22.75 3.75 19.26
N ALA A 73 -22.43 3.46 20.52
CA ALA A 73 -21.26 2.66 20.90
C ALA A 73 -21.37 1.22 20.38
N GLN A 74 -22.56 0.61 20.46
CA GLN A 74 -22.82 -0.71 19.88
C GLN A 74 -22.66 -0.72 18.36
N PHE A 75 -23.15 0.32 17.66
CA PHE A 75 -22.94 0.48 16.23
C PHE A 75 -21.45 0.55 15.86
N PHE A 76 -20.65 1.36 16.56
CA PHE A 76 -19.21 1.43 16.33
C PHE A 76 -18.49 0.13 16.64
N ARG A 77 -18.86 -0.57 17.74
CA ARG A 77 -18.32 -1.90 18.05
C ARG A 77 -18.58 -2.88 16.91
N TRP A 78 -19.80 -2.93 16.39
CA TRP A 78 -20.16 -3.79 15.26
C TRP A 78 -19.40 -3.45 13.97
N LEU A 79 -19.26 -2.15 13.68
CA LEU A 79 -18.52 -1.68 12.51
C LEU A 79 -17.03 -2.04 12.60
N VAL A 80 -16.43 -1.85 13.78
CA VAL A 80 -15.03 -2.21 14.07
C VAL A 80 -14.83 -3.73 14.05
N GLY A 81 -15.75 -4.52 14.60
CA GLY A 81 -15.69 -5.99 14.59
C GLY A 81 -15.69 -6.57 13.17
N GLY A 82 -16.61 -6.11 12.31
CA GLY A 82 -16.61 -6.50 10.89
C GLY A 82 -15.39 -5.96 10.14
N GLY A 83 -14.95 -4.74 10.45
CA GLY A 83 -13.70 -4.18 9.93
C GLY A 83 -12.46 -5.01 10.31
N ALA A 84 -12.43 -5.59 11.51
CA ALA A 84 -11.33 -6.43 11.98
C ALA A 84 -11.25 -7.75 11.22
N TRP A 85 -12.39 -8.36 10.88
CA TRP A 85 -12.42 -9.52 9.97
C TRP A 85 -11.87 -9.17 8.59
N MET A 86 -12.22 -8.00 8.05
CA MET A 86 -11.68 -7.56 6.77
C MET A 86 -10.17 -7.30 6.81
N ALA A 87 -9.69 -6.64 7.88
CA ALA A 87 -8.27 -6.43 8.09
C ALA A 87 -7.51 -7.76 8.20
N LEU A 88 -8.08 -8.75 8.88
CA LEU A 88 -7.53 -10.10 8.97
C LEU A 88 -7.46 -10.78 7.60
N ALA A 89 -8.52 -10.68 6.78
CA ALA A 89 -8.53 -11.22 5.43
C ALA A 89 -7.41 -10.62 4.56
N LEU A 90 -7.20 -9.30 4.63
CA LEU A 90 -6.12 -8.61 3.94
C LEU A 90 -4.74 -9.06 4.44
N ALA A 91 -4.55 -9.14 5.75
CA ALA A 91 -3.29 -9.57 6.37
C ALA A 91 -2.92 -11.00 5.97
N VAL A 92 -3.89 -11.93 6.03
CA VAL A 92 -3.71 -13.32 5.60
C VAL A 92 -3.39 -13.40 4.11
N GLY A 93 -4.09 -12.62 3.28
CA GLY A 93 -3.84 -12.54 1.84
C GLY A 93 -2.40 -12.08 1.52
N GLN A 94 -1.96 -10.96 2.12
CA GLN A 94 -0.61 -10.45 1.93
C GLN A 94 0.47 -11.43 2.44
N TRP A 95 0.24 -12.03 3.61
CA TRP A 95 1.13 -13.05 4.15
C TRP A 95 1.24 -14.27 3.22
N ALA A 96 0.11 -14.75 2.68
CA ALA A 96 0.09 -15.88 1.77
C ALA A 96 0.84 -15.58 0.47
N VAL A 97 0.63 -14.41 -0.14
CA VAL A 97 1.36 -13.97 -1.34
C VAL A 97 2.87 -13.93 -1.07
N LYS A 98 3.28 -13.36 0.07
CA LYS A 98 4.70 -13.35 0.47
C LYS A 98 5.27 -14.76 0.61
N ARG A 99 4.53 -15.67 1.24
CA ARG A 99 4.96 -17.07 1.42
C ARG A 99 5.07 -17.81 0.09
N ILE A 100 4.14 -17.57 -0.85
CA ILE A 100 4.20 -18.13 -2.19
C ILE A 100 5.48 -17.67 -2.90
N ARG A 101 5.76 -16.37 -2.90
CA ARG A 101 6.99 -15.82 -3.51
C ARG A 101 8.28 -16.37 -2.89
N ILE A 102 8.29 -16.60 -1.57
CA ILE A 102 9.42 -17.25 -0.88
C ILE A 102 9.59 -18.71 -1.34
N MET A 103 8.48 -19.44 -1.53
CA MET A 103 8.53 -20.82 -2.04
C MET A 103 8.98 -20.89 -3.50
N GLU A 104 8.56 -19.94 -4.33
CA GLU A 104 9.00 -19.80 -5.72
C GLU A 104 10.49 -19.48 -5.81
N ALA A 105 10.98 -18.57 -4.95
CA ALA A 105 12.40 -18.26 -4.85
C ALA A 105 13.24 -19.38 -4.20
N GLY A 106 12.60 -20.40 -3.61
CA GLY A 106 13.26 -21.53 -2.96
C GLY A 106 13.84 -21.25 -1.57
N SER A 107 14.09 -19.98 -1.22
CA SER A 107 14.51 -19.59 0.14
C SER A 107 14.16 -18.14 0.46
N VAL A 108 14.14 -17.81 1.76
CA VAL A 108 13.96 -16.41 2.22
C VAL A 108 15.12 -15.52 1.77
N ALA A 109 16.35 -16.05 1.78
CA ALA A 109 17.53 -15.32 1.34
C ALA A 109 17.46 -14.98 -0.15
N ALA A 110 17.10 -15.95 -1.01
CA ALA A 110 16.91 -15.73 -2.44
C ALA A 110 15.75 -14.76 -2.73
N TYR A 111 14.66 -14.83 -1.97
CA TYR A 111 13.58 -13.85 -2.07
C TYR A 111 14.06 -12.44 -1.72
N ASN A 112 14.76 -12.28 -0.60
CA ASN A 112 15.28 -10.98 -0.18
C ASN A 112 16.31 -10.43 -1.18
N GLN A 113 17.16 -11.29 -1.73
CA GLN A 113 18.11 -10.92 -2.77
C GLN A 113 17.39 -10.47 -4.04
N CYS A 114 16.39 -11.23 -4.52
CA CYS A 114 15.57 -10.83 -5.66
C CYS A 114 14.84 -9.48 -5.43
N VAL A 115 14.33 -9.25 -4.21
CA VAL A 115 13.72 -7.96 -3.85
C VAL A 115 14.76 -6.84 -3.85
N SER A 116 15.95 -7.09 -3.29
CA SER A 116 17.06 -6.14 -3.28
C SER A 116 17.54 -5.81 -4.69
N ASP A 117 17.76 -6.82 -5.52
CA ASP A 117 18.19 -6.67 -6.91
C ASP A 117 17.14 -5.91 -7.72
N ALA A 118 15.85 -6.20 -7.53
CA ALA A 118 14.77 -5.46 -8.16
C ALA A 118 14.69 -4.01 -7.67
N GLN A 119 14.96 -3.74 -6.40
CA GLN A 119 15.05 -2.39 -5.84
C GLN A 119 16.28 -1.64 -6.37
N GLU A 120 17.41 -2.32 -6.52
CA GLU A 120 18.64 -1.75 -7.04
C GLU A 120 18.50 -1.40 -8.53
N LEU A 121 17.96 -2.32 -9.32
CA LEU A 121 17.63 -2.05 -10.73
C LEU A 121 16.67 -0.87 -10.87
N ARG A 122 15.74 -0.72 -9.93
CA ARG A 122 14.80 0.41 -9.85
C ARG A 122 15.44 1.71 -9.38
N SER A 123 16.49 1.66 -8.57
CA SER A 123 17.17 2.84 -8.02
C SER A 123 18.29 3.35 -8.91
N ARG A 124 18.79 2.52 -9.84
CA ARG A 124 19.81 2.88 -10.82
C ARG A 124 19.31 3.96 -11.78
N LEU A 125 20.18 4.94 -12.03
CA LEU A 125 20.00 5.96 -13.05
C LEU A 125 20.38 5.34 -14.40
N VAL A 126 19.44 5.29 -15.33
CA VAL A 126 19.66 4.84 -16.70
C VAL A 126 19.94 6.07 -17.55
N PRO A 127 21.09 6.19 -18.24
CA PRO A 127 21.32 7.29 -19.16
C PRO A 127 20.32 7.19 -20.32
N VAL A 128 19.60 8.26 -20.58
CA VAL A 128 18.62 8.38 -21.69
C VAL A 128 19.06 9.41 -22.72
N GLY A 129 20.36 9.71 -22.72
CA GLY A 129 21.00 10.57 -23.70
C GLY A 129 21.28 11.99 -23.22
N ASN A 130 21.54 12.89 -24.17
CA ASN A 130 21.82 14.30 -23.91
C ASN A 130 20.63 15.19 -24.26
N LEU A 131 20.45 16.27 -23.52
CA LEU A 131 19.37 17.23 -23.72
C LEU A 131 19.52 17.97 -25.06
N VAL A 132 18.58 17.78 -25.99
CA VAL A 132 18.57 18.44 -27.31
C VAL A 132 17.67 19.67 -27.29
N GLY A 133 16.51 19.56 -26.64
CA GLY A 133 15.47 20.57 -26.67
C GLY A 133 14.55 20.51 -25.46
N ILE A 134 13.92 21.64 -25.15
CA ILE A 134 12.86 21.74 -24.14
C ILE A 134 11.72 22.52 -24.77
N GLN A 135 10.55 21.92 -24.83
CA GLN A 135 9.32 22.61 -25.17
C GLN A 135 8.48 22.79 -23.89
N ILE A 136 8.09 24.02 -23.61
CA ILE A 136 7.33 24.36 -22.40
C ILE A 136 5.87 24.56 -22.78
N SER A 137 4.97 23.86 -22.11
CA SER A 137 3.52 24.05 -22.18
C SER A 137 3.04 24.59 -20.84
N VAL A 138 2.79 25.90 -20.78
CA VAL A 138 2.22 26.54 -19.58
C VAL A 138 0.73 26.21 -19.54
N GLY A 139 0.31 25.57 -18.45
CA GLY A 139 -1.11 25.31 -18.22
C GLY A 139 -1.87 26.59 -17.85
N GLY A 140 -3.16 26.67 -18.19
CA GLY A 140 -4.08 27.68 -17.65
C GLY A 140 -4.37 27.48 -16.16
N LEU A 141 -5.28 28.29 -15.61
CA LEU A 141 -5.54 28.47 -14.17
C LEU A 141 -5.78 27.17 -13.35
N PHE A 142 -6.22 26.08 -13.99
CA PHE A 142 -6.53 24.79 -13.36
C PHE A 142 -5.66 23.63 -13.85
N SER A 143 -4.66 23.88 -14.69
CA SER A 143 -3.81 22.85 -15.26
C SER A 143 -2.36 23.06 -14.85
N ASN A 144 -1.71 21.98 -14.40
CA ASN A 144 -0.29 22.02 -14.08
C ASN A 144 0.52 22.31 -15.35
N SER A 145 1.50 23.20 -15.25
CA SER A 145 2.49 23.41 -16.30
C SER A 145 3.28 22.12 -16.56
N GLN A 146 3.59 21.87 -17.82
CA GLN A 146 4.30 20.69 -18.27
C GLN A 146 5.40 21.08 -19.23
N SER A 147 6.42 20.25 -19.33
CA SER A 147 7.47 20.41 -20.34
C SER A 147 7.67 19.11 -21.08
N ILE A 148 8.05 19.19 -22.35
CA ILE A 148 8.56 18.07 -23.12
C ILE A 148 10.08 18.25 -23.17
N VAL A 149 10.78 17.26 -22.65
CA VAL A 149 12.24 17.16 -22.68
C VAL A 149 12.59 16.27 -23.86
N GLU A 150 13.28 16.84 -24.83
CA GLU A 150 13.80 16.13 -25.99
C GLU A 150 15.25 15.74 -25.72
N THR A 151 15.54 14.45 -25.84
CA THR A 151 16.88 13.88 -25.84
C THR A 151 17.23 13.34 -27.22
N ASP A 152 18.51 13.07 -27.47
CA ASP A 152 18.99 12.39 -28.68
C ASP A 152 18.43 10.94 -28.83
N GLN A 153 17.83 10.39 -27.78
CA GLN A 153 17.23 9.05 -27.78
C GLN A 153 15.69 9.06 -27.74
N GLY A 154 15.04 10.21 -27.54
CA GLY A 154 13.58 10.28 -27.51
C GLY A 154 13.01 11.51 -26.81
N PHE A 155 11.72 11.44 -26.44
CA PHE A 155 10.99 12.54 -25.82
C PHE A 155 10.35 12.11 -24.51
N TYR A 156 10.38 12.98 -23.50
CA TYR A 156 9.79 12.75 -22.20
C TYR A 156 8.90 13.93 -21.81
N ARG A 157 7.62 13.66 -21.56
CA ARG A 157 6.73 14.65 -20.96
C ARG A 157 6.96 14.65 -19.45
N VAL A 158 7.19 15.82 -18.87
CA VAL A 158 7.46 15.98 -17.43
C VAL A 158 6.55 17.02 -16.81
N ALA A 159 6.25 16.83 -15.53
CA ALA A 159 5.53 17.77 -14.71
C ALA A 159 6.43 18.96 -14.34
N GLY A 160 5.88 20.16 -14.48
CA GLY A 160 6.56 21.41 -14.15
C GLY A 160 7.40 21.98 -15.29
N LEU A 161 8.02 23.12 -14.98
CA LEU A 161 8.87 23.89 -15.90
C LEU A 161 10.33 23.47 -15.74
N VAL A 162 10.95 23.00 -16.82
CA VAL A 162 12.32 22.47 -16.79
C VAL A 162 13.39 23.56 -16.67
N GLY A 163 13.04 24.80 -17.03
CA GLY A 163 13.77 26.08 -16.93
C GLY A 163 15.29 26.07 -16.63
N ASP A 164 16.05 26.82 -17.43
CA ASP A 164 17.48 27.14 -17.26
C ASP A 164 18.48 25.98 -17.43
N ARG A 165 18.15 24.97 -18.24
CA ARG A 165 19.07 23.85 -18.56
C ARG A 165 19.75 24.04 -19.90
N LEU A 166 21.05 23.74 -19.93
CA LEU A 166 21.87 23.89 -21.13
C LEU A 166 21.67 22.69 -22.05
N LYS A 167 21.55 22.96 -23.36
CA LYS A 167 21.62 21.90 -24.37
C LYS A 167 22.92 21.12 -24.22
N GLY A 168 22.85 19.81 -24.36
CA GLY A 168 23.96 18.90 -24.16
C GLY A 168 24.10 18.37 -22.73
N GLU A 169 23.31 18.86 -21.76
CA GLU A 169 23.32 18.28 -20.41
C GLU A 169 22.91 16.79 -20.44
N PRO A 170 23.59 15.90 -19.70
CA PRO A 170 23.23 14.50 -19.67
C PRO A 170 21.89 14.32 -18.95
N VAL A 171 21.05 13.45 -19.51
CA VAL A 171 19.72 13.12 -19.00
C VAL A 171 19.71 11.66 -18.55
N TYR A 172 19.21 11.44 -17.35
CA TYR A 172 19.06 10.12 -16.76
C TYR A 172 17.61 9.88 -16.38
N ARG A 173 17.17 8.63 -16.45
CA ARG A 173 15.86 8.19 -16.00
C ARG A 173 16.00 7.28 -14.81
N ARG A 174 15.10 7.43 -13.84
CA ARG A 174 14.89 6.48 -12.74
C ARG A 174 13.39 6.32 -12.52
N GLN A 175 12.83 5.18 -12.93
CA GLN A 175 11.39 4.93 -12.89
C GLN A 175 10.57 6.04 -13.58
N HIS A 176 9.78 6.79 -12.81
CA HIS A 176 8.93 7.91 -13.23
C HIS A 176 9.60 9.27 -12.97
N ASP A 177 10.90 9.28 -12.72
CA ASP A 177 11.67 10.51 -12.57
C ASP A 177 12.70 10.63 -13.70
N LEU A 178 12.83 11.85 -14.21
CA LEU A 178 13.87 12.30 -15.12
C LEU A 178 14.84 13.20 -14.35
N PHE A 179 16.13 13.01 -14.57
CA PHE A 179 17.21 13.77 -13.97
C PHE A 179 18.00 14.45 -15.08
N ILE A 180 18.10 15.78 -15.05
CA ILE A 180 18.85 16.54 -16.05
C ILE A 180 20.04 17.20 -15.36
N GLY A 181 21.23 16.99 -15.92
CA GLY A 181 22.49 17.61 -15.49
C GLY A 181 23.48 16.64 -14.86
N GLU A 182 24.64 17.18 -14.46
CA GLU A 182 25.74 16.42 -13.87
C GLU A 182 25.52 16.10 -12.39
N GLU A 183 26.29 15.12 -11.90
CA GLU A 183 26.25 14.67 -10.50
C GLU A 183 26.45 15.85 -9.52
N GLY A 184 25.52 16.01 -8.58
CA GLY A 184 25.51 17.14 -7.64
C GLY A 184 24.72 18.39 -8.07
N ARG A 185 24.35 18.51 -9.36
CA ARG A 185 23.47 19.59 -9.89
C ARG A 185 22.25 19.07 -10.67
N ARG A 186 21.95 17.77 -10.53
CA ARG A 186 20.83 17.09 -11.19
C ARG A 186 19.49 17.67 -10.74
N ARG A 187 18.68 18.15 -11.68
CA ARG A 187 17.28 18.49 -11.41
C ARG A 187 16.41 17.25 -11.57
N ARG A 188 15.65 16.91 -10.54
CA ARG A 188 14.63 15.87 -10.59
C ARG A 188 13.33 16.45 -11.15
N LEU A 189 12.74 15.74 -12.10
CA LEU A 189 11.47 16.05 -12.74
C LEU A 189 10.63 14.78 -12.80
N THR A 190 9.32 14.88 -12.60
CA THR A 190 8.45 13.71 -12.66
C THR A 190 7.93 13.52 -14.08
N ILE A 191 8.11 12.33 -14.63
CA ILE A 191 7.59 11.93 -15.94
C ILE A 191 6.07 11.77 -15.85
N LEU A 192 5.37 12.34 -16.82
CA LEU A 192 3.93 12.20 -17.00
C LEU A 192 3.72 11.21 -18.15
N ASP A 193 3.41 9.96 -17.80
CA ASP A 193 3.02 8.91 -18.75
C ASP A 193 1.62 9.17 -19.33
#